data_AF-A0A395IRP8-F1
#
_entry.id   AF-A0A395IRP8-F1
#
_cell.length_a   1.000
_cell.length_b   1.000
_cell.length_c   1.000
_cell.angle_alpha   90.00
_cell.angle_beta   90.00
_cell.angle_gamma   90.00
#
_symmetry.space_group_name_H-M   'P 1'
#
loop_
_entity.id
_entity.type
_entity.pdbx_description
1 polymer ?
#
loop_
_entity_poly.entity_id
_entity_poly.type
_entity_poly.pdbx_seq_one_letter_code
_entity_poly.pdbx_strand_id
1 'polypeptide(L)'
;MYRFHFARTPSAQLEVKDIQVVKGRPHYYSTKKEEYAHIRFSLNADFSSLFNWNTKQIFVYVSASWPSNSSEPATLDNEAVIWDTIITNPSADHLQNIGPAAMKKLVKSSKGKSIDPSRGILKLKNQKAKYQITQPGGKLASTKGVVLNVHYNVQPWVGALTWTPQIEFGRWHKVKGGVSKVFGLPALKEKKKVSEETAKKADRRV
;
A
#
# COMPACT_ATOMS: atom_id res chain seq x y z
N MET A 1 -10.80 -17.19 34.21
CA MET A 1 -11.56 -17.03 32.95
C MET A 1 -10.62 -16.48 31.87
N TYR A 2 -10.02 -17.34 31.05
CA TYR A 2 -9.05 -16.91 30.03
C TYR A 2 -9.79 -16.24 28.86
N ARG A 3 -9.61 -14.93 28.69
CA ARG A 3 -10.21 -14.17 27.57
C ARG A 3 -9.43 -14.45 26.28
N PHE A 4 -9.89 -15.43 25.50
CA PHE A 4 -9.35 -15.76 24.16
C PHE A 4 -9.73 -14.75 23.05
N HIS A 5 -10.36 -13.62 23.39
CA HIS A 5 -10.87 -12.64 22.42
C HIS A 5 -10.16 -11.30 22.60
N PHE A 6 -9.06 -11.11 21.89
CA PHE A 6 -8.39 -9.81 21.77
C PHE A 6 -9.22 -8.91 20.84
N ALA A 7 -9.56 -7.71 21.31
CA ALA A 7 -10.24 -6.72 20.48
C ALA A 7 -9.29 -6.25 19.37
N ARG A 8 -9.75 -6.27 18.11
CA ARG A 8 -8.98 -5.79 16.97
C ARG A 8 -9.53 -4.44 16.56
N THR A 9 -8.81 -3.39 16.93
CA THR A 9 -9.19 -1.99 16.68
C THR A 9 -8.07 -1.27 15.91
N PRO A 10 -7.73 -1.72 14.69
CA PRO A 10 -6.71 -1.04 13.88
C PRO A 10 -7.23 0.33 13.41
N SER A 11 -6.33 1.31 13.33
CA SER A 11 -6.65 2.63 12.79
C SER A 11 -5.60 3.07 11.79
N ALA A 12 -6.01 3.89 10.82
CA ALA A 12 -5.11 4.48 9.85
C ALA A 12 -5.60 5.88 9.43
N GLN A 13 -4.67 6.72 9.02
CA GLN A 13 -4.91 7.96 8.30
C GLN A 13 -4.00 7.97 7.08
N LEU A 14 -4.61 8.14 5.91
CA LEU A 14 -3.93 8.10 4.62
C LEU A 14 -4.13 9.40 3.86
N GLU A 15 -3.01 10.05 3.53
CA GLU A 15 -2.99 11.32 2.83
C GLU A 15 -2.17 11.23 1.55
N VAL A 16 -2.74 11.67 0.44
CA VAL A 16 -2.02 11.79 -0.82
C VAL A 16 -1.21 13.09 -0.82
N LYS A 17 0.05 13.05 -1.27
CA LYS A 17 0.96 14.19 -1.23
C LYS A 17 1.35 14.71 -2.62
N ASP A 18 1.87 13.84 -3.48
CA ASP A 18 2.30 14.20 -4.83
C ASP A 18 1.86 13.11 -5.81
N ILE A 19 1.45 13.54 -7.00
CA ILE A 19 0.91 12.66 -8.03
C ILE A 19 1.49 13.11 -9.37
N GLN A 20 2.08 12.17 -10.11
CA GLN A 20 2.65 12.46 -11.42
C GLN A 20 2.32 11.33 -12.38
N VAL A 21 1.91 11.67 -13.60
CA VAL A 21 1.71 10.68 -14.67
C VAL A 21 2.80 10.87 -15.71
N VAL A 22 3.47 9.77 -16.06
CA VAL A 22 4.57 9.74 -17.01
C VAL A 22 4.28 8.70 -18.09
N LYS A 23 4.58 9.04 -19.34
CA LYS A 23 4.47 8.09 -20.45
C LYS A 23 5.80 7.35 -20.64
N GLY A 24 5.77 6.03 -20.58
CA GLY A 24 6.94 5.15 -20.65
C GLY A 24 6.71 3.92 -21.52
N ARG A 25 7.71 3.04 -21.58
CA ARG A 25 7.60 1.69 -22.18
C ARG A 25 7.61 0.66 -21.04
N PRO A 26 6.77 -0.39 -21.09
CA PRO A 26 6.79 -1.46 -20.07
C PRO A 26 8.11 -2.21 -20.02
N HIS A 27 8.66 -2.50 -21.20
CA HIS A 27 9.91 -3.23 -21.39
C HIS A 27 10.70 -2.58 -22.52
N TYR A 28 12.03 -2.75 -22.53
CA TYR A 28 12.93 -2.11 -23.51
C TYR A 28 12.49 -2.34 -24.97
N TYR A 29 12.03 -3.55 -25.27
CA TYR A 29 11.60 -4.00 -26.60
C TYR A 29 10.11 -3.77 -26.90
N SER A 30 9.32 -3.24 -25.96
CA SER A 30 7.90 -2.98 -26.23
C SER A 30 7.74 -1.74 -27.11
N THR A 31 7.02 -1.88 -28.22
CA THR A 31 6.64 -0.77 -29.09
C THR A 31 5.52 0.07 -28.49
N LYS A 32 4.75 -0.50 -27.55
CA LYS A 32 3.63 0.16 -26.88
C LYS A 32 4.14 1.12 -25.81
N LYS A 33 3.63 2.36 -25.85
CA LYS A 33 3.85 3.35 -24.81
C LYS A 33 2.63 3.37 -23.90
N GLU A 34 2.86 3.25 -22.60
CA GLU A 34 1.84 3.25 -21.56
C GLU A 34 2.04 4.43 -20.62
N GLU A 35 0.98 4.78 -19.90
CA GLU A 35 0.98 5.84 -18.90
C GLU A 35 1.08 5.23 -17.50
N TYR A 36 2.12 5.64 -16.77
CA TYR A 36 2.40 5.20 -15.42
C TYR A 36 2.12 6.33 -14.43
N ALA A 37 1.34 6.06 -13.39
CA ALA A 37 1.19 7.01 -12.30
C ALA A 37 2.19 6.71 -11.17
N HIS A 38 2.89 7.77 -10.76
CA HIS A 38 3.73 7.82 -9.59
C HIS A 38 2.97 8.55 -8.48
N ILE A 39 2.70 7.85 -7.40
CA ILE A 39 1.95 8.37 -6.25
C ILE A 39 2.88 8.44 -5.05
N ARG A 40 2.86 9.57 -4.35
CA ARG A 40 3.47 9.75 -3.03
C ARG A 40 2.38 9.98 -2.02
N PHE A 41 2.48 9.30 -0.89
CA PHE A 41 1.49 9.37 0.18
C PHE A 41 2.14 9.46 1.55
N SER A 42 1.37 9.84 2.56
CA SER A 42 1.73 9.73 3.96
C SER A 42 0.72 8.82 4.64
N LEU A 43 1.22 7.89 5.46
CA LEU A 43 0.42 6.92 6.18
C LEU A 43 0.79 7.01 7.65
N ASN A 44 -0.20 7.29 8.49
CA ASN A 44 -0.10 7.12 9.93
C ASN A 44 -1.06 6.00 10.32
N ALA A 45 -0.55 4.85 10.74
CA ALA A 45 -1.38 3.71 11.07
C ALA A 45 -0.95 3.09 12.40
N ASP A 46 -1.95 2.58 13.13
CA ASP A 46 -1.79 1.85 14.37
C ASP A 46 -2.42 0.47 14.23
N PHE A 47 -1.54 -0.53 14.09
CA PHE A 47 -1.86 -1.95 14.06
C PHE A 47 -1.43 -2.67 15.35
N SER A 48 -1.06 -1.94 16.41
CA SER A 48 -0.58 -2.52 17.67
C SER A 48 -1.59 -3.51 18.28
N SER A 49 -2.89 -3.21 18.18
CA SER A 49 -3.98 -4.09 18.65
C SER A 49 -4.04 -5.46 17.95
N LEU A 50 -3.41 -5.60 16.77
CA LEU A 50 -3.33 -6.86 16.03
C LEU A 50 -2.18 -7.76 16.52
N PHE A 51 -1.23 -7.21 17.26
CA PHE A 51 -0.12 -7.96 17.84
C PHE A 51 -0.54 -8.61 19.16
N ASN A 52 -0.46 -9.95 19.19
CA ASN A 52 -0.61 -10.75 20.40
C ASN A 52 0.39 -11.92 20.36
N TRP A 53 0.38 -12.76 21.40
CA TRP A 53 1.29 -13.91 21.51
C TRP A 53 1.25 -14.85 20.29
N ASN A 54 0.11 -14.93 19.60
CA ASN A 54 -0.09 -15.77 18.42
C ASN A 54 0.20 -15.03 17.11
N THR A 55 0.47 -13.72 17.10
CA THR A 55 0.77 -12.99 15.86
C THR A 55 2.23 -13.22 15.48
N LYS A 56 2.47 -13.85 14.32
CA LYS A 56 3.81 -14.03 13.74
C LYS A 56 4.23 -12.77 12.99
N GLN A 57 3.39 -12.33 12.05
CA GLN A 57 3.64 -11.17 11.22
C GLN A 57 2.33 -10.58 10.68
N ILE A 58 2.39 -9.30 10.35
CA ILE A 58 1.32 -8.55 9.70
C ILE A 58 1.85 -8.03 8.38
N PHE A 59 1.19 -8.40 7.30
CA PHE A 59 1.40 -7.81 5.98
C PHE A 59 0.50 -6.60 5.88
N VAL A 60 1.06 -5.43 5.61
CA VAL A 60 0.30 -4.20 5.38
C VAL A 60 0.56 -3.77 3.96
N TYR A 61 -0.49 -3.38 3.23
CA TYR A 61 -0.34 -2.87 1.88
C TYR A 61 -1.31 -1.74 1.60
N VAL A 62 -0.90 -0.84 0.72
CA VAL A 62 -1.69 0.27 0.22
C VAL A 62 -2.01 -0.01 -1.23
N SER A 63 -3.28 0.00 -1.58
CA SER A 63 -3.77 -0.09 -2.95
C SER A 63 -4.30 1.25 -3.43
N ALA A 64 -4.26 1.46 -4.74
CA ALA A 64 -4.99 2.50 -5.43
C ALA A 64 -6.18 1.85 -6.15
N SER A 65 -7.37 2.39 -5.95
CA SER A 65 -8.59 1.98 -6.63
C SER A 65 -9.11 3.14 -7.49
N TRP A 66 -9.54 2.84 -8.72
CA TRP A 66 -10.03 3.84 -9.66
C TRP A 66 -11.13 3.28 -10.56
N PRO A 67 -12.04 4.14 -11.07
CA PRO A 67 -13.12 3.67 -11.91
C PRO A 67 -12.61 3.20 -13.28
N SER A 68 -13.30 2.23 -13.88
CA SER A 68 -13.08 1.91 -15.28
C SER A 68 -13.56 3.06 -16.16
N ASN A 69 -13.03 3.16 -17.39
CA ASN A 69 -13.56 4.08 -18.40
C ASN A 69 -14.90 3.57 -18.99
N SER A 70 -15.63 2.72 -18.27
CA SER A 70 -16.96 2.24 -18.62
C SER A 70 -17.98 3.35 -18.33
N SER A 71 -19.16 3.24 -18.93
CA SER A 71 -20.25 4.23 -18.83
C SER A 71 -20.78 4.48 -17.41
N GLU A 72 -20.24 3.79 -16.39
CA GLU A 72 -20.60 3.92 -14.99
C GLU A 72 -19.40 4.42 -14.15
N PRO A 73 -19.17 5.73 -14.05
CA PRO A 73 -18.01 6.32 -13.36
C PRO A 73 -18.02 6.15 -11.82
N ALA A 74 -19.03 5.48 -11.26
CA ALA A 74 -19.19 5.26 -9.83
C ALA A 74 -18.60 3.93 -9.34
N THR A 75 -18.32 2.98 -10.23
CA THR A 75 -17.81 1.66 -9.85
C THR A 75 -16.28 1.64 -9.89
N LEU A 76 -15.64 1.42 -8.73
CA LEU A 76 -14.18 1.27 -8.62
C LEU A 76 -13.78 -0.14 -9.04
N ASP A 77 -13.72 -0.39 -10.34
CA ASP A 77 -13.49 -1.74 -10.89
C ASP A 77 -12.01 -2.12 -10.94
N ASN A 78 -11.10 -1.14 -10.89
CA ASN A 78 -9.67 -1.37 -10.95
C ASN A 78 -9.04 -1.15 -9.58
N GLU A 79 -8.17 -2.06 -9.16
CA GLU A 79 -7.37 -1.96 -7.94
C GLU A 79 -5.95 -2.46 -8.19
N ALA A 80 -4.95 -1.71 -7.73
CA ALA A 80 -3.55 -2.12 -7.79
C ALA A 80 -2.78 -1.74 -6.53
N VAL A 81 -1.93 -2.65 -6.06
CA VAL A 81 -1.06 -2.40 -4.90
C VAL A 81 0.09 -1.48 -5.29
N ILE A 82 0.26 -0.39 -4.56
CA ILE A 82 1.32 0.61 -4.80
C ILE A 82 2.46 0.52 -3.80
N TRP A 83 2.20 -0.05 -2.62
CA TRP A 83 3.18 -0.18 -1.55
C TRP A 83 2.78 -1.29 -0.58
N ASP A 84 3.76 -1.95 0.01
CA ASP A 84 3.58 -3.02 0.98
C ASP A 84 4.67 -2.95 2.06
N THR A 85 4.44 -3.56 3.21
CA THR A 85 5.47 -3.87 4.20
C THR A 85 5.06 -5.06 5.06
N ILE A 86 6.04 -5.68 5.71
CA ILE A 86 5.81 -6.78 6.65
C ILE A 86 6.29 -6.31 8.02
N ILE A 87 5.39 -6.31 8.99
CA ILE A 87 5.68 -6.05 10.39
C ILE A 87 5.70 -7.38 11.13
N THR A 88 6.88 -7.87 11.47
CA THR A 88 7.10 -9.12 12.18
C THR A 88 6.98 -8.92 13.70
N ASN A 89 6.63 -9.98 14.43
CA ASN A 89 6.77 -9.99 15.88
C ASN A 89 8.27 -10.02 16.24
N PRO A 90 8.75 -9.36 17.32
CA PRO A 90 10.14 -9.50 17.77
C PRO A 90 10.63 -10.95 17.91
N SER A 91 9.75 -11.87 18.32
CA SER A 91 10.10 -13.30 18.38
C SER A 91 10.24 -13.96 17.00
N ALA A 92 9.80 -13.28 15.93
CA ALA A 92 9.82 -13.72 14.54
C ALA A 92 11.01 -13.18 13.73
N ASP A 93 11.69 -12.13 14.20
CA ASP A 93 12.70 -11.40 13.40
C ASP A 93 13.90 -12.29 12.99
N HIS A 94 14.19 -13.36 13.72
CA HIS A 94 15.32 -14.28 13.44
C HIS A 94 14.94 -15.61 12.78
N LEU A 95 13.70 -15.81 12.33
CA LEU A 95 13.19 -17.17 12.04
C LEU A 95 13.23 -17.61 10.58
N GLN A 96 14.23 -17.19 9.82
CA GLN A 96 14.34 -17.58 8.41
C GLN A 96 14.48 -19.11 8.21
N ASN A 97 14.81 -19.91 9.24
CA ASN A 97 14.85 -21.39 9.16
C ASN A 97 14.48 -22.07 10.50
N ILE A 98 13.21 -22.37 10.74
CA ILE A 98 12.78 -22.98 12.02
C ILE A 98 11.97 -24.26 11.84
N GLY A 99 12.51 -25.35 12.38
CA GLY A 99 11.82 -26.62 12.52
C GLY A 99 10.74 -26.60 13.62
N PRO A 100 9.83 -27.59 13.64
CA PRO A 100 8.64 -27.62 14.50
C PRO A 100 8.94 -27.54 16.02
N ALA A 101 10.11 -28.00 16.47
CA ALA A 101 10.51 -27.94 17.88
C ALA A 101 10.85 -26.51 18.35
N ALA A 102 11.57 -25.74 17.52
CA ALA A 102 11.90 -24.35 17.82
C ALA A 102 10.64 -23.45 17.73
N MET A 103 9.72 -23.76 16.82
CA MET A 103 8.39 -23.13 16.76
C MET A 103 7.62 -23.31 18.08
N LYS A 104 7.56 -24.53 18.64
CA LYS A 104 6.93 -24.78 19.96
C LYS A 104 7.59 -24.00 21.09
N LYS A 105 8.93 -23.91 21.10
CA LYS A 105 9.67 -23.12 22.11
C LYS A 105 9.39 -21.63 22.00
N LEU A 106 9.26 -21.09 20.79
CA LEU A 106 8.93 -19.68 20.55
C LEU A 106 7.50 -19.35 20.96
N VAL A 107 6.53 -20.20 20.62
CA VAL A 107 5.15 -20.04 21.09
C VAL A 107 5.08 -20.11 22.62
N LYS A 108 5.86 -20.98 23.26
CA LYS A 108 5.93 -21.05 24.73
C LYS A 108 6.60 -19.81 25.33
N SER A 109 7.63 -19.27 24.69
CA SER A 109 8.36 -18.10 25.19
C SER A 109 7.68 -16.76 24.88
N SER A 110 6.77 -16.71 23.90
CA SER A 110 5.96 -15.53 23.58
C SER A 110 4.70 -15.42 24.43
N LYS A 111 4.18 -16.54 24.96
CA LYS A 111 3.03 -16.57 25.87
C LYS A 111 3.34 -15.77 27.15
N GLY A 112 2.65 -14.64 27.33
CA GLY A 112 2.74 -13.80 28.52
C GLY A 112 3.72 -12.63 28.42
N LYS A 113 4.51 -12.51 27.35
CA LYS A 113 5.34 -11.32 27.11
C LYS A 113 4.47 -10.21 26.52
N SER A 114 4.53 -9.02 27.09
CA SER A 114 3.97 -7.81 26.49
C SER A 114 4.77 -7.50 25.22
N ILE A 115 4.08 -7.44 24.08
CA ILE A 115 4.69 -6.92 22.85
C ILE A 115 4.86 -5.40 23.03
N ASP A 116 5.99 -4.86 22.56
CA ASP A 116 6.24 -3.42 22.60
C ASP A 116 5.03 -2.67 22.01
N PRO A 117 4.38 -1.76 22.77
CA PRO A 117 3.24 -0.97 22.30
C PRO A 117 3.54 -0.16 21.03
N SER A 118 4.81 0.16 20.77
CA SER A 118 5.23 0.86 19.55
C SER A 118 5.15 -0.02 18.30
N ARG A 119 5.10 -1.35 18.46
CA ARG A 119 5.07 -2.29 17.34
C ARG A 119 3.73 -2.25 16.64
N GLY A 120 3.77 -2.17 15.31
CA GLY A 120 2.57 -1.99 14.49
C GLY A 120 2.19 -0.53 14.27
N ILE A 121 2.91 0.42 14.87
CA ILE A 121 2.78 1.83 14.52
C ILE A 121 3.60 2.11 13.26
N LEU A 122 2.94 2.56 12.19
CA LEU A 122 3.57 2.98 10.94
C LEU A 122 3.44 4.49 10.79
N LYS A 123 4.57 5.19 10.68
CA LYS A 123 4.63 6.64 10.43
C LYS A 123 5.43 6.92 9.16
N LEU A 124 4.75 6.89 8.02
CA LEU A 124 5.35 7.15 6.71
C LEU A 124 5.02 8.57 6.28
N LYS A 125 6.05 9.38 6.00
CA LYS A 125 5.91 10.75 5.50
C LYS A 125 6.43 10.83 4.08
N ASN A 126 5.59 11.32 3.16
CA ASN A 126 5.95 11.51 1.75
C ASN A 126 6.60 10.26 1.12
N GLN A 127 6.07 9.09 1.46
CA GLN A 127 6.54 7.79 1.00
C GLN A 127 6.29 7.65 -0.50
N LYS A 128 7.34 7.28 -1.23
CA LYS A 128 7.24 6.93 -2.64
C LYS A 128 6.64 5.52 -2.76
N ALA A 129 5.67 5.36 -3.66
CA ALA A 129 5.16 4.05 -4.04
C ALA A 129 6.30 3.13 -4.52
N LYS A 130 6.24 1.85 -4.12
CA LYS A 130 7.16 0.81 -4.59
C LYS A 130 6.82 0.42 -6.02
N TYR A 131 5.52 0.30 -6.31
CA TYR A 131 5.00 -0.13 -7.60
C TYR A 131 4.33 1.02 -8.33
N GLN A 132 4.48 1.03 -9.65
CA GLN A 132 3.81 1.98 -10.54
C GLN A 132 2.51 1.35 -11.03
N ILE A 133 1.48 2.17 -11.20
CA ILE A 133 0.19 1.70 -11.72
C ILE A 133 0.04 2.10 -13.19
N THR A 134 -0.54 1.18 -13.97
CA THR A 134 -0.95 1.35 -15.37
C THR A 134 -2.35 0.75 -15.50
N GLN A 135 -3.08 1.11 -16.56
CA GLN A 135 -4.40 0.53 -16.86
C GLN A 135 -4.30 -0.32 -18.13
N PRO A 136 -5.10 -1.40 -18.29
CA PRO A 136 -5.07 -2.23 -19.50
C PRO A 136 -5.26 -1.46 -20.82
N GLY A 137 -5.97 -0.33 -20.79
CA GLY A 137 -6.14 0.58 -21.95
C GLY A 137 -4.93 1.46 -22.28
N GLY A 138 -3.85 1.41 -21.48
CA GLY A 138 -2.61 2.18 -21.67
C GLY A 138 -2.73 3.69 -21.40
N LYS A 139 -3.92 4.19 -21.08
CA LYS A 139 -4.21 5.58 -20.70
C LYS A 139 -4.70 5.64 -19.27
N LEU A 140 -4.09 6.52 -18.48
CA LEU A 140 -4.33 6.70 -17.05
C LEU A 140 -4.35 8.19 -16.66
N ALA A 141 -3.83 9.08 -17.52
CA ALA A 141 -3.88 10.52 -17.30
C ALA A 141 -5.32 11.03 -17.28
N SER A 142 -5.58 12.04 -16.44
CA SER A 142 -6.90 12.66 -16.28
C SER A 142 -8.00 11.77 -15.69
N THR A 143 -7.66 10.58 -15.17
CA THR A 143 -8.62 9.73 -14.45
C THR A 143 -9.03 10.40 -13.13
N LYS A 144 -10.33 10.57 -12.93
CA LYS A 144 -10.93 11.10 -11.70
C LYS A 144 -11.41 9.95 -10.82
N GLY A 145 -11.69 10.23 -9.55
CA GLY A 145 -12.29 9.23 -8.66
C GLY A 145 -11.29 8.22 -8.08
N VAL A 146 -9.99 8.54 -8.07
CA VAL A 146 -8.97 7.65 -7.51
C VAL A 146 -8.97 7.76 -5.99
N VAL A 147 -8.87 6.61 -5.32
CA VAL A 147 -8.83 6.48 -3.87
C VAL A 147 -7.68 5.56 -3.49
N LEU A 148 -7.00 5.86 -2.39
CA LEU A 148 -6.05 4.92 -1.79
C LEU A 148 -6.71 4.20 -0.62
N ASN A 149 -6.46 2.90 -0.50
CA ASN A 149 -6.96 2.04 0.57
C ASN A 149 -5.81 1.37 1.30
N VAL A 150 -5.89 1.28 2.63
CA VAL A 150 -4.96 0.53 3.46
C VAL A 150 -5.58 -0.79 3.86
N HIS A 151 -4.84 -1.85 3.61
CA HIS A 151 -5.19 -3.21 3.94
C HIS A 151 -4.11 -3.84 4.80
N TYR A 152 -4.51 -4.85 5.55
CA TYR A 152 -3.62 -5.70 6.33
C TYR A 152 -4.08 -7.17 6.30
N ASN A 153 -3.10 -8.07 6.40
CA ASN A 153 -3.29 -9.50 6.64
C ASN A 153 -2.45 -9.92 7.85
N VAL A 154 -3.08 -10.56 8.82
CA VAL A 154 -2.45 -11.09 10.03
C VAL A 154 -2.18 -12.57 9.84
N GLN A 155 -0.90 -12.94 9.90
CA GLN A 155 -0.46 -14.33 9.94
C GLN A 155 -0.17 -14.74 11.38
N PRO A 156 -0.89 -15.74 11.91
CA PRO A 156 -0.59 -16.29 13.21
C PRO A 156 0.55 -17.31 13.19
N TRP A 157 1.11 -17.64 14.36
CA TRP A 157 1.99 -18.80 14.55
C TRP A 157 1.22 -20.11 14.36
N VAL A 158 -0.01 -20.17 14.89
CA VAL A 158 -0.90 -21.33 14.79
C VAL A 158 -2.30 -20.84 14.41
N GLY A 159 -2.86 -21.40 13.34
CA GLY A 159 -4.21 -21.11 12.86
C GLY A 159 -4.24 -20.48 11.46
N ALA A 160 -5.44 -20.05 11.05
CA ALA A 160 -5.68 -19.48 9.73
C ALA A 160 -5.19 -18.04 9.60
N LEU A 161 -4.75 -17.67 8.40
CA LEU A 161 -4.50 -16.28 8.01
C LEU A 161 -5.83 -15.51 8.12
N THR A 162 -5.79 -14.33 8.74
CA THR A 162 -6.96 -13.43 8.80
C THR A 162 -6.64 -12.13 8.07
N TRP A 163 -7.54 -11.67 7.21
CA TRP A 163 -7.37 -10.45 6.41
C TRP A 163 -8.20 -9.30 6.95
N THR A 164 -8.09 -8.14 6.30
CA THR A 164 -8.88 -6.95 6.62
C THR A 164 -10.36 -7.28 6.52
N PRO A 165 -11.13 -7.16 7.63
CA PRO A 165 -12.54 -7.48 7.60
C PRO A 165 -13.27 -6.49 6.68
N GLN A 166 -14.02 -7.01 5.71
CA GLN A 166 -14.86 -6.21 4.81
C GLN A 166 -16.21 -5.85 5.46
N ILE A 167 -16.55 -6.48 6.58
CA ILE A 167 -17.76 -6.25 7.38
C ILE A 167 -17.32 -6.28 8.85
N GLU A 168 -17.89 -5.41 9.69
CA GLU A 168 -17.64 -5.48 11.12
C GLU A 168 -18.30 -6.74 11.68
N PHE A 169 -17.51 -7.62 12.31
CA PHE A 169 -18.02 -8.86 12.88
C PHE A 169 -17.55 -8.99 14.33
N GLY A 170 -18.51 -8.93 15.27
CA GLY A 170 -18.23 -9.01 16.70
C GLY A 170 -17.24 -7.94 17.18
N ARG A 171 -16.05 -8.36 17.62
CA ARG A 171 -14.96 -7.48 18.12
C ARG A 171 -13.89 -7.18 17.05
N TRP A 172 -14.16 -7.52 15.80
CA TRP A 172 -13.27 -7.24 14.67
C TRP A 172 -13.84 -6.07 13.89
N HIS A 173 -13.24 -4.90 14.11
CA HIS A 173 -13.61 -3.68 13.43
C HIS A 173 -12.84 -3.53 12.13
N LYS A 174 -13.43 -2.81 11.16
CA LYS A 174 -12.70 -2.34 9.97
C LYS A 174 -11.58 -1.39 10.39
N VAL A 175 -10.60 -1.19 9.50
CA VAL A 175 -9.59 -0.14 9.71
C VAL A 175 -10.28 1.21 9.76
N LYS A 176 -10.28 1.86 10.93
CA LYS A 176 -10.84 3.21 11.07
C LYS A 176 -9.96 4.20 10.30
N GLY A 177 -10.51 4.82 9.24
CA GLY A 177 -9.81 5.84 8.44
C GLY A 177 -8.84 5.30 7.38
N GLY A 178 -8.91 3.99 7.06
CA GLY A 178 -8.04 3.35 6.07
C GLY A 178 -8.24 3.76 4.60
N VAL A 179 -9.05 4.80 4.34
CA VAL A 179 -9.40 5.26 2.99
C VAL A 179 -9.00 6.73 2.84
N SER A 180 -8.31 7.08 1.76
CA SER A 180 -7.92 8.46 1.48
C SER A 180 -9.08 9.30 0.96
N LYS A 181 -8.91 10.63 0.95
CA LYS A 181 -9.77 11.50 0.15
C LYS A 181 -9.68 11.12 -1.33
N VAL A 182 -10.78 11.29 -2.06
CA VAL A 182 -10.83 11.10 -3.51
C VAL A 182 -9.94 12.13 -4.18
N PHE A 183 -9.16 11.71 -5.17
CA PHE A 183 -8.29 12.58 -5.96
C PHE A 183 -8.33 12.20 -7.45
N GLY A 184 -7.76 13.08 -8.28
CA GLY A 184 -7.62 12.85 -9.72
C GLY A 184 -6.15 12.73 -10.11
N LEU A 185 -5.89 11.92 -11.13
CA LEU A 185 -4.58 11.85 -11.76
C LEU A 185 -4.41 13.04 -12.71
N PRO A 186 -3.26 13.75 -12.66
CA PRO A 186 -3.04 14.90 -13.51
C PRO A 186 -2.91 14.50 -14.98
N ALA A 187 -3.06 15.49 -15.86
CA ALA A 187 -2.70 15.33 -17.27
C ALA A 187 -1.19 15.04 -17.42
N LEU A 188 -0.82 14.39 -18.53
CA LEU A 188 0.59 14.19 -18.87
C LEU A 188 1.31 15.53 -18.92
N LYS A 189 2.43 15.65 -18.20
CA LYS A 189 3.33 16.78 -18.36
C LYS A 189 3.84 16.76 -19.79
N GLU A 190 3.41 17.70 -20.62
CA GLU A 190 4.05 17.93 -21.91
C GLU A 190 5.51 18.27 -21.65
N LYS A 191 6.43 17.49 -22.22
CA LYS A 191 7.83 17.93 -22.28
C LYS A 191 7.81 19.22 -23.07
N LYS A 192 8.06 20.37 -22.41
CA LYS A 192 8.42 21.61 -23.11
C LYS A 192 9.44 21.23 -24.17
N LYS A 193 9.09 21.45 -25.44
CA LYS A 193 10.00 21.20 -26.56
C LYS A 193 11.25 22.06 -26.31
N VAL A 194 12.34 21.43 -25.87
CA VAL A 194 13.69 21.99 -25.95
C VAL A 194 14.06 21.97 -27.43
N SER A 195 13.46 22.85 -28.22
CA SER A 195 13.74 22.97 -29.66
C SER A 195 13.89 24.40 -30.15
N GLU A 196 13.68 25.42 -29.31
CA GLU A 196 13.81 26.83 -29.75
C GLU A 196 15.12 27.52 -29.32
N GLU A 197 15.84 27.03 -28.31
CA GLU A 197 17.14 27.63 -27.92
C GLU A 197 18.32 27.14 -28.77
N THR A 198 18.24 25.95 -29.37
CA THR A 198 19.31 25.45 -30.25
C THR A 198 19.20 26.03 -31.67
N ALA A 199 18.02 26.48 -32.10
CA ALA A 199 17.82 27.09 -33.43
C ALA A 199 18.35 28.53 -33.50
N LYS A 200 18.19 29.33 -32.43
CA LYS A 200 18.71 30.72 -32.40
C LYS A 200 20.24 30.84 -32.27
N LYS A 201 20.94 29.75 -31.94
CA LYS A 201 22.41 29.74 -31.86
C LYS A 201 23.08 29.34 -33.18
N ALA A 202 22.32 28.76 -34.12
CA ALA A 202 22.80 28.44 -35.47
C ALA A 202 22.69 29.63 -36.43
N ASP A 203 21.72 30.53 -36.23
CA ASP A 203 21.44 31.67 -37.11
C ASP A 203 22.23 32.95 -36.79
N ARG A 204 23.16 32.89 -35.82
CA ARG A 204 24.09 34.00 -35.48
C ARG A 204 25.54 33.72 -35.89
N ARG A 205 25.77 32.74 -36.77
CA ARG A 205 27.10 32.36 -37.29
C ARG A 205 27.16 32.33 -38.83
N VAL A 206 26.34 33.15 -39.48
CA VAL A 206 26.48 33.48 -40.90
C VAL A 206 26.74 34.98 -41.01
#